data_AF-A0A1H1Z8V3-F1
#
_entry.id   AF-A0A1H1Z8V3-F1
#
_cell.length_a   1.000
_cell.length_b   1.000
_cell.length_c   1.000
_cell.angle_alpha   90.00
_cell.angle_beta   90.00
_cell.angle_gamma   90.00
#
_symmetry.space_group_name_H-M   'P 1'
#
loop_
_entity.id
_entity.type
_entity.pdbx_description
1 polymer ?
#
loop_
_entity_poly.entity_id
_entity_poly.type
_entity_poly.pdbx_seq_one_letter_code
_entity_poly.pdbx_strand_id
1 'polypeptide(L)'
;MSASFEHPSLRTPVTTEQRDRAAEHLQTAYAEGRITEDEFERRIGQVLGAQNRKELNDAFYGLVEVPPATTSYSPATYGTAPYGGQSNYPARRQEGSTGGALAHFSGLFTGMIIGPGIGYAISKPGSQTRKEAAKAFNFQLISLIGLIVGGTLAAVTDWGIINFLVGLGSLAWFILTIVGGVKAAQGEDWTNPVKKVIKLDVLPEK
;
A
#
# COMPACT_ATOMS: atom_id res chain seq x y z
N MET A 1 -4.17 -9.09 47.43
CA MET A 1 -4.62 -9.72 46.17
C MET A 1 -5.18 -8.63 45.29
N SER A 2 -4.39 -8.11 44.35
CA SER A 2 -4.85 -7.03 43.45
C SER A 2 -5.72 -7.63 42.37
N ALA A 3 -7.01 -7.27 42.33
CA ALA A 3 -7.88 -7.67 41.23
C ALA A 3 -7.32 -7.08 39.93
N SER A 4 -6.84 -7.94 39.04
CA SER A 4 -6.43 -7.55 37.69
C SER A 4 -7.67 -7.01 36.97
N PHE A 5 -7.77 -5.69 36.82
CA PHE A 5 -8.86 -5.08 36.06
C PHE A 5 -8.67 -5.44 34.57
N GLU A 6 -9.41 -6.44 34.13
CA GLU A 6 -9.48 -6.83 32.72
C GLU A 6 -10.29 -5.77 31.96
N HIS A 7 -9.73 -5.24 30.87
CA HIS A 7 -10.40 -4.18 30.10
C HIS A 7 -11.68 -4.74 29.44
N PRO A 8 -12.86 -4.08 29.55
CA PRO A 8 -14.14 -4.61 29.07
C PRO A 8 -14.16 -5.02 27.60
N SER A 9 -13.35 -4.36 26.77
CA SER A 9 -13.25 -4.66 25.32
C SER A 9 -12.65 -6.04 25.01
N LEU A 10 -11.97 -6.69 25.95
CA LEU A 10 -11.41 -8.03 25.76
C LEU A 10 -12.50 -9.10 25.62
N ARG A 11 -13.71 -8.82 26.15
CA ARG A 11 -14.87 -9.72 26.07
C ARG A 11 -15.77 -9.44 24.87
N THR A 12 -15.43 -8.44 24.05
CA THR A 12 -16.24 -8.10 22.87
C THR A 12 -16.17 -9.23 21.84
N PRO A 13 -17.32 -9.67 21.27
CA PRO A 13 -17.34 -10.67 20.21
C PRO A 13 -16.55 -10.22 18.98
N VAL A 14 -15.91 -11.18 18.32
CA VAL A 14 -15.13 -10.94 17.10
C VAL A 14 -15.96 -11.35 15.89
N THR A 15 -16.02 -10.48 14.87
CA THR A 15 -16.73 -10.78 13.62
C THR A 15 -15.88 -11.62 12.68
N THR A 16 -16.51 -12.27 11.70
CA THR A 16 -15.77 -13.04 10.68
C THR A 16 -14.81 -12.15 9.91
N GLU A 17 -15.19 -10.92 9.54
CA GLU A 17 -14.31 -9.99 8.85
C GLU A 17 -13.10 -9.58 9.71
N GLN A 18 -13.25 -9.56 11.04
CA GLN A 18 -12.13 -9.30 11.94
C GLN A 18 -11.16 -10.49 12.01
N ARG A 19 -11.67 -11.72 11.94
CA ARG A 19 -10.84 -12.94 11.83
C ARG A 19 -10.13 -13.02 10.49
N ASP A 20 -10.81 -12.68 9.40
CA ASP A 20 -10.22 -12.72 8.05
C ASP A 20 -9.07 -11.70 7.92
N ARG A 21 -9.25 -10.48 8.44
CA ARG A 21 -8.16 -9.49 8.49
C ARG A 21 -6.98 -9.94 9.36
N ALA A 22 -7.27 -10.64 10.46
CA ALA A 22 -6.22 -11.20 11.30
C ALA A 22 -5.46 -12.33 10.58
N ALA A 23 -6.16 -13.19 9.84
CA ALA A 23 -5.57 -14.24 9.03
C ALA A 23 -4.63 -13.66 7.96
N GLU A 24 -5.04 -12.59 7.27
CA GLU A 24 -4.20 -11.86 6.30
C GLU A 24 -2.90 -11.33 6.94
N HIS A 25 -2.98 -10.83 8.17
CA HIS A 25 -1.81 -10.34 8.90
C HIS A 25 -0.82 -11.46 9.24
N LEU A 26 -1.31 -12.65 9.62
CA LEU A 26 -0.46 -13.82 9.86
C LEU A 26 0.19 -14.33 8.56
N GLN A 27 -0.56 -14.35 7.44
CA GLN A 27 -0.02 -14.74 6.14
C GLN A 27 1.11 -13.80 5.70
N THR A 28 0.94 -12.50 5.93
CA THR A 28 1.99 -11.50 5.64
C THR A 28 3.23 -11.74 6.49
N ALA A 29 3.06 -12.01 7.79
CA ALA A 29 4.19 -12.31 8.68
C ALA A 29 4.94 -13.59 8.28
N TYR A 30 4.22 -14.61 7.80
CA TYR A 30 4.80 -15.85 7.27
C TYR A 30 5.56 -15.60 5.96
N ALA A 31 4.97 -14.87 5.02
CA ALA A 31 5.59 -14.53 3.74
C ALA A 31 6.89 -13.71 3.92
N GLU A 32 6.97 -12.91 4.98
CA GLU A 32 8.17 -12.14 5.37
C GLU A 32 9.18 -12.95 6.19
N GLY A 33 8.89 -14.22 6.51
CA GLY A 33 9.76 -15.09 7.32
C GLY A 33 9.86 -14.69 8.79
N ARG A 34 8.96 -13.82 9.29
CA ARG A 34 8.90 -13.40 10.70
C ARG A 34 8.34 -14.48 11.62
N ILE A 35 7.59 -15.42 11.06
CA ILE A 35 7.08 -16.62 11.75
C ILE A 35 7.36 -17.85 10.90
N THR A 36 7.59 -18.99 11.55
CA THR A 36 7.78 -20.29 10.88
C THR A 36 6.45 -20.87 10.42
N GLU A 37 6.51 -21.89 9.58
CA GLU A 37 5.32 -22.62 9.09
C GLU A 37 4.51 -23.24 10.24
N ASP A 38 5.18 -23.96 11.15
CA ASP A 38 4.55 -24.55 12.35
C ASP A 38 3.82 -23.48 13.20
N GLU A 39 4.42 -22.30 13.31
CA GLU A 39 3.88 -21.20 14.10
C GLU A 39 2.69 -20.54 13.39
N PHE A 40 2.75 -20.45 12.07
CA PHE A 40 1.65 -19.98 11.25
C PHE A 40 0.43 -20.92 11.35
N GLU A 41 0.62 -22.24 11.19
CA GLU A 41 -0.46 -23.23 11.29
C GLU A 41 -1.13 -23.22 12.66
N ARG A 42 -0.33 -23.12 13.73
CA ARG A 42 -0.86 -23.01 15.10
C ARG A 42 -1.70 -21.75 15.29
N ARG A 43 -1.19 -20.59 14.83
CA ARG A 43 -1.85 -19.29 15.05
C ARG A 43 -3.05 -19.06 14.14
N ILE A 44 -3.04 -19.58 12.91
CA ILE A 44 -4.19 -19.47 12.01
C ILE A 44 -5.38 -20.26 12.57
N GLY A 45 -5.14 -21.44 13.16
CA GLY A 45 -6.18 -22.19 13.87
C GLY A 45 -6.78 -21.40 15.04
N GLN A 46 -5.95 -20.69 15.79
CA GLN A 46 -6.39 -19.82 16.89
C GLN A 46 -7.22 -18.62 16.41
N VAL A 47 -6.80 -17.95 15.32
CA VAL A 47 -7.53 -16.82 14.74
C VAL A 47 -8.91 -17.25 14.23
N LEU A 48 -8.98 -18.38 13.50
CA LEU A 48 -10.23 -18.87 12.94
C LEU A 48 -11.21 -19.34 14.03
N GLY A 49 -10.69 -19.88 15.14
CA GLY A 49 -11.49 -20.31 16.30
C GLY A 49 -11.89 -19.19 17.26
N ALA A 50 -11.29 -18.00 17.17
CA ALA A 50 -11.51 -16.93 18.13
C ALA A 50 -12.96 -16.41 18.10
N GLN A 51 -13.58 -16.33 19.28
CA GLN A 51 -14.94 -15.83 19.47
C GLN A 51 -14.96 -14.43 20.08
N ASN A 52 -13.92 -14.08 20.82
CA ASN A 52 -13.81 -12.80 21.52
C ASN A 52 -12.43 -12.15 21.31
N ARG A 53 -12.35 -10.86 21.63
CA ARG A 53 -11.16 -10.05 21.38
C ARG A 53 -9.95 -10.54 22.16
N LYS A 54 -10.15 -11.13 23.33
CA LYS A 54 -9.08 -11.76 24.12
C LYS A 54 -8.44 -12.92 23.36
N GLU A 55 -9.24 -13.89 22.91
CA GLU A 55 -8.75 -15.04 22.14
C GLU A 55 -8.04 -14.62 20.85
N LEU A 56 -8.59 -13.61 20.16
CA LEU A 56 -7.93 -13.06 18.97
C LEU A 56 -6.58 -12.42 19.32
N ASN A 57 -6.48 -11.67 20.42
CA ASN A 57 -5.22 -11.07 20.86
C ASN A 57 -4.20 -12.14 21.28
N ASP A 58 -4.65 -13.22 21.92
CA ASP A 58 -3.80 -14.34 22.33
C ASP A 58 -3.10 -14.99 21.10
N ALA A 59 -3.78 -15.03 19.93
CA ALA A 59 -3.20 -15.52 18.68
C ALA A 59 -2.04 -14.65 18.14
N PHE A 60 -1.93 -13.39 18.55
CA PHE A 60 -0.86 -12.46 18.18
C PHE A 60 0.15 -12.22 19.30
N TYR A 61 -0.01 -12.88 20.45
CA TYR A 61 0.90 -12.71 21.57
C TYR A 61 2.33 -13.06 21.17
N GLY A 62 3.26 -12.14 21.41
CA GLY A 62 4.67 -12.25 21.03
C GLY A 62 5.02 -11.89 19.57
N LEU A 63 4.03 -11.63 18.70
CA LEU A 63 4.28 -11.16 17.32
C LEU A 63 4.19 -9.64 17.19
N VAL A 64 3.41 -9.01 18.07
CA VAL A 64 3.26 -7.56 18.12
C VAL A 64 4.05 -7.05 19.31
N GLU A 65 5.21 -6.47 19.05
CA GLU A 65 5.86 -5.60 20.01
C GLU A 65 5.00 -4.35 20.15
N VAL A 66 4.27 -4.23 21.26
CA VAL A 66 3.68 -2.95 21.64
C VAL A 66 4.86 -2.05 22.04
N PRO A 67 5.16 -0.97 21.30
CA PRO A 67 6.18 -0.03 21.74
C PRO A 67 5.79 0.39 23.16
N PRO A 68 6.71 0.35 24.15
CA PRO A 68 6.39 0.84 25.47
C PRO A 68 5.81 2.23 25.28
N ALA A 69 4.61 2.45 25.81
CA ALA A 69 3.99 3.75 25.78
C ALA A 69 4.93 4.70 26.51
N THR A 70 5.80 5.39 25.77
CA THR A 70 6.46 6.58 26.27
C THR A 70 5.32 7.53 26.52
N THR A 71 4.95 7.67 27.79
CA THR A 71 4.01 8.65 28.32
C THR A 71 4.52 10.04 27.97
N SER A 72 4.30 10.46 26.73
CA SER A 72 4.26 11.87 26.36
C SER A 72 2.84 12.30 26.65
N TYR A 73 2.63 12.75 27.88
CA TYR A 73 1.42 13.44 28.31
C TYR A 73 1.28 14.69 27.43
N SER A 74 0.54 14.59 26.33
CA SER A 74 0.18 15.74 25.51
C SER A 74 -1.28 16.05 25.84
N PRO A 75 -1.58 17.17 26.54
CA PRO A 75 -2.95 17.51 26.85
C PRO A 75 -3.71 17.78 25.54
N ALA A 76 -4.92 17.25 25.46
CA ALA A 76 -5.85 17.51 24.38
C ALA A 76 -6.21 19.01 24.35
N THR A 77 -5.44 19.80 23.61
CA THR A 77 -5.82 21.17 23.27
C THR A 77 -6.75 21.11 22.07
N TYR A 78 -8.05 21.27 22.33
CA TYR A 78 -8.99 21.75 21.33
C TYR A 78 -8.51 23.12 20.87
N GLY A 79 -7.87 23.20 19.71
CA GLY A 79 -7.28 24.41 19.19
C GLY A 79 -7.10 24.33 17.69
N THR A 80 -7.83 25.19 16.99
CA THR A 80 -7.71 25.57 15.59
C THR A 80 -6.28 25.60 15.06
N ALA A 81 -6.07 25.06 13.85
CA ALA A 81 -4.82 25.13 13.11
C ALA A 81 -4.30 26.57 12.98
N PRO A 82 -2.96 26.72 12.85
CA PRO A 82 -2.48 27.39 11.66
C PRO A 82 -1.34 26.66 10.95
N TYR A 83 -1.35 26.92 9.65
CA TYR A 83 -0.38 26.62 8.61
C TYR A 83 1.04 27.09 8.96
N GLY A 84 2.04 26.26 8.66
CA GLY A 84 3.45 26.66 8.63
C GLY A 84 4.31 26.01 9.73
N GLY A 85 4.77 24.80 9.48
CA GLY A 85 5.69 24.09 10.37
C GLY A 85 6.41 22.99 9.62
N GLN A 86 7.41 23.40 8.84
CA GLN A 86 8.34 22.53 8.13
C GLN A 86 9.04 21.62 9.14
N SER A 87 8.42 20.47 9.43
CA SER A 87 8.95 19.51 10.37
C SER A 87 9.78 18.52 9.57
N ASN A 88 11.11 18.66 9.67
CA ASN A 88 12.07 17.64 9.26
C ASN A 88 11.91 16.41 10.16
N TYR A 89 10.84 15.64 9.94
CA TYR A 89 10.77 14.26 10.37
C TYR A 89 11.47 13.41 9.31
N PRO A 90 12.36 12.45 9.68
CA PRO A 90 12.77 11.44 8.72
C PRO A 90 11.50 10.78 8.18
N ALA A 91 11.37 10.70 6.85
CA ALA A 91 10.17 10.23 6.17
C ALA A 91 9.66 8.96 6.86
N ARG A 92 8.56 9.10 7.61
CA ARG A 92 7.93 7.97 8.31
C ARG A 92 7.56 6.98 7.21
N ARG A 93 8.27 5.84 7.15
CA ARG A 93 7.90 4.73 6.27
C ARG A 93 6.44 4.42 6.61
N GLN A 94 5.54 4.70 5.67
CA GLN A 94 4.11 4.50 5.88
C GLN A 94 3.89 2.98 5.92
N GLU A 95 2.80 2.51 6.53
CA GLU A 95 2.47 1.09 6.48
C GLU A 95 2.35 0.66 5.00
N GLY A 96 2.96 -0.48 4.65
CA GLY A 96 2.94 -1.03 3.30
C GLY A 96 1.52 -1.21 2.77
N SER A 97 1.32 -1.00 1.46
CA SER A 97 0.01 -1.12 0.83
C SER A 97 0.02 -2.23 -0.21
N THR A 98 -0.43 -3.43 0.18
CA THR A 98 -0.66 -4.55 -0.75
C THR A 98 -1.65 -4.16 -1.85
N GLY A 99 -2.73 -3.45 -1.51
CA GLY A 99 -3.67 -2.92 -2.49
C GLY A 99 -3.02 -1.91 -3.45
N GLY A 100 -2.11 -1.07 -2.96
CA GLY A 100 -1.33 -0.14 -3.78
C GLY A 100 -0.41 -0.88 -4.75
N ALA A 101 0.26 -1.93 -4.28
CA ALA A 101 1.09 -2.79 -5.12
C ALA A 101 0.27 -3.48 -6.22
N LEU A 102 -0.89 -4.03 -5.86
CA LEU A 102 -1.84 -4.62 -6.82
C LEU A 102 -2.32 -3.59 -7.84
N ALA A 103 -2.54 -2.34 -7.45
CA ALA A 103 -2.91 -1.28 -8.38
C ALA A 103 -1.82 -1.07 -9.44
N HIS A 104 -0.54 -0.95 -9.07
CA HIS A 104 0.56 -0.83 -10.04
C HIS A 104 0.64 -2.04 -10.97
N PHE A 105 0.62 -3.26 -10.44
CA PHE A 105 0.71 -4.48 -11.25
C PHE A 105 -0.51 -4.71 -12.15
N SER A 106 -1.70 -4.27 -11.73
CA SER A 106 -2.91 -4.39 -12.54
C SER A 106 -2.80 -3.65 -13.88
N GLY A 107 -1.96 -2.61 -13.97
CA GLY A 107 -1.67 -1.92 -15.23
C GLY A 107 -1.02 -2.82 -16.29
N LEU A 108 -0.36 -3.91 -15.91
CA LEU A 108 0.24 -4.85 -16.85
C LEU A 108 -0.78 -5.78 -17.53
N PHE A 109 -1.92 -6.06 -16.87
CA PHE A 109 -2.84 -7.14 -17.29
C PHE A 109 -4.24 -6.66 -17.64
N THR A 110 -4.66 -5.48 -17.18
CA THR A 110 -6.05 -5.01 -17.32
C THR A 110 -6.22 -3.88 -18.34
N GLY A 111 -5.23 -3.65 -19.21
CA GLY A 111 -5.26 -2.54 -20.18
C GLY A 111 -4.76 -1.21 -19.60
N MET A 112 -3.63 -1.24 -18.89
CA MET A 112 -2.89 -0.09 -18.33
C MET A 112 -3.65 0.75 -17.29
N ILE A 113 -4.78 1.35 -17.64
CA ILE A 113 -5.47 2.34 -16.80
C ILE A 113 -6.66 1.78 -16.02
N ILE A 114 -7.25 0.65 -16.46
CA ILE A 114 -8.51 0.16 -15.91
C ILE A 114 -8.32 -0.35 -14.47
N GLY A 115 -7.38 -1.26 -14.25
CA GLY A 115 -7.10 -1.82 -12.93
C GLY A 115 -6.76 -0.76 -11.87
N PRO A 116 -5.81 0.16 -12.13
CA PRO A 116 -5.53 1.26 -11.21
C PRO A 116 -6.75 2.17 -10.98
N GLY A 117 -7.54 2.44 -12.03
CA GLY A 117 -8.73 3.28 -11.94
C GLY A 117 -9.82 2.67 -11.05
N ILE A 118 -10.08 1.37 -11.19
CA ILE A 118 -10.98 0.62 -10.31
C ILE A 118 -10.44 0.63 -8.88
N GLY A 119 -9.15 0.30 -8.71
CA GLY A 119 -8.48 0.31 -7.41
C GLY A 119 -8.61 1.65 -6.69
N TYR A 120 -8.45 2.76 -7.43
CA TYR A 120 -8.67 4.10 -6.89
C TYR A 120 -10.13 4.35 -6.50
N ALA A 121 -11.08 3.98 -7.36
CA ALA A 121 -12.50 4.24 -7.15
C ALA A 121 -13.09 3.51 -5.93
N ILE A 122 -12.64 2.28 -5.67
CA ILE A 122 -13.13 1.45 -4.55
C ILE A 122 -12.38 1.70 -3.24
N SER A 123 -11.23 2.37 -3.29
CA SER A 123 -10.41 2.61 -2.10
C SER A 123 -10.94 3.75 -1.25
N LYS A 124 -10.76 3.64 0.07
CA LYS A 124 -11.20 4.66 1.02
C LYS A 124 -10.49 6.01 0.76
N PRO A 125 -11.19 7.15 0.81
CA PRO A 125 -10.56 8.47 0.78
C PRO A 125 -9.44 8.60 1.82
N GLY A 126 -8.28 9.15 1.40
CA GLY A 126 -7.10 9.33 2.26
C GLY A 126 -6.35 8.05 2.64
N SER A 127 -6.72 6.89 2.08
CA SER A 127 -5.97 5.65 2.29
C SER A 127 -4.74 5.56 1.38
N GLN A 128 -3.70 4.87 1.85
CA GLN A 128 -2.49 4.62 1.06
C GLN A 128 -2.79 3.86 -0.24
N THR A 129 -3.70 2.88 -0.18
CA THR A 129 -4.13 2.16 -1.38
C THR A 129 -4.71 3.10 -2.43
N ARG A 130 -5.52 4.08 -2.01
CA ARG A 130 -6.09 5.07 -2.94
C ARG A 130 -5.01 5.96 -3.54
N LYS A 131 -4.08 6.45 -2.73
CA LYS A 131 -2.95 7.26 -3.19
C LYS A 131 -2.08 6.52 -4.20
N GLU A 132 -1.70 5.27 -3.90
CA GLU A 132 -0.86 4.45 -4.78
C GLU A 132 -1.61 4.05 -6.06
N ALA A 133 -2.92 3.80 -5.98
CA ALA A 133 -3.74 3.58 -7.17
C ALA A 133 -3.82 4.83 -8.07
N ALA A 134 -3.90 6.03 -7.49
CA ALA A 134 -3.83 7.28 -8.26
C ALA A 134 -2.47 7.45 -8.95
N LYS A 135 -1.36 7.19 -8.24
CA LYS A 135 -0.01 7.21 -8.81
C LYS A 135 0.16 6.24 -9.97
N ALA A 136 -0.31 5.00 -9.79
CA ALA A 136 -0.31 3.98 -10.83
C ALA A 136 -1.11 4.45 -12.04
N PHE A 137 -2.34 4.93 -11.84
CA PHE A 137 -3.21 5.41 -12.93
C PHE A 137 -2.56 6.54 -13.73
N ASN A 138 -2.06 7.58 -13.05
CA ASN A 138 -1.45 8.73 -13.71
C ASN A 138 -0.22 8.33 -14.53
N PHE A 139 0.62 7.45 -13.98
CA PHE A 139 1.80 6.94 -14.71
C PHE A 139 1.41 6.07 -15.91
N GLN A 140 0.42 5.20 -15.76
CA GLN A 140 -0.07 4.35 -16.84
C GLN A 140 -0.67 5.19 -17.98
N LEU A 141 -1.38 6.28 -17.66
CA LEU A 141 -1.90 7.21 -18.66
C LEU A 141 -0.79 7.93 -19.44
N ILE A 142 0.21 8.49 -18.75
CA ILE A 142 1.37 9.13 -19.41
C ILE A 142 2.07 8.13 -20.34
N SER A 143 2.27 6.91 -19.85
CA SER A 143 2.97 5.86 -20.60
C SER A 143 2.16 5.41 -21.82
N LEU A 144 0.85 5.25 -21.67
CA LEU A 144 -0.06 4.93 -22.78
C LEU A 144 0.00 6.00 -23.88
N ILE A 145 -0.06 7.28 -23.52
CA ILE A 145 0.08 8.38 -24.48
C ILE A 145 1.45 8.32 -25.16
N GLY A 146 2.52 8.11 -24.40
CA GLY A 146 3.87 7.98 -24.95
C GLY A 146 4.02 6.82 -25.94
N LEU A 147 3.44 5.67 -25.63
CA LEU A 147 3.45 4.49 -26.52
C LEU A 147 2.61 4.70 -27.78
N ILE A 148 1.45 5.36 -27.68
CA ILE A 148 0.62 5.68 -28.86
C ILE A 148 1.35 6.65 -29.78
N VAL A 149 1.90 7.75 -29.23
CA VAL A 149 2.63 8.74 -30.01
C VAL A 149 3.90 8.14 -30.62
N GLY A 150 4.71 7.46 -29.80
CA GLY A 150 5.94 6.81 -30.25
C GLY A 150 5.70 5.71 -31.27
N GLY A 151 4.70 4.86 -31.04
CA GLY A 151 4.32 3.78 -31.96
C GLY A 151 3.77 4.32 -33.28
N THR A 152 2.98 5.39 -33.26
CA THR A 152 2.50 6.05 -34.49
C THR A 152 3.67 6.62 -35.27
N LEU A 153 4.59 7.35 -34.62
CA LEU A 153 5.80 7.88 -35.26
C LEU A 153 6.65 6.75 -35.85
N ALA A 154 6.85 5.66 -35.12
CA ALA A 154 7.57 4.48 -35.59
C ALA A 154 6.91 3.82 -36.81
N ALA A 155 5.58 3.81 -36.88
CA ALA A 155 4.84 3.21 -37.99
C ALA A 155 4.83 4.06 -39.26
N VAL A 156 4.91 5.39 -39.14
CA VAL A 156 4.87 6.31 -40.29
C VAL A 156 6.25 6.78 -40.75
N THR A 157 7.31 6.40 -40.03
CA THR A 157 8.69 6.76 -40.36
C THR A 157 9.57 5.52 -40.46
N ASP A 158 10.48 5.47 -41.43
CA ASP A 158 11.48 4.40 -41.55
C ASP A 158 12.76 4.68 -40.75
N TRP A 159 12.68 5.54 -39.73
CA TRP A 159 13.83 5.91 -38.92
C TRP A 159 14.03 4.86 -37.82
N GLY A 160 14.99 3.94 -38.03
CA GLY A 160 15.30 2.88 -37.07
C GLY A 160 15.58 3.35 -35.63
N ILE A 161 16.04 4.59 -35.46
CA ILE A 161 16.21 5.21 -34.14
C ILE A 161 14.90 5.38 -33.37
N ILE A 162 13.78 5.66 -34.05
CA ILE A 162 12.47 5.81 -33.40
C ILE A 162 12.01 4.47 -32.83
N ASN A 163 12.14 3.39 -33.62
CA ASN A 163 11.85 2.03 -33.15
C ASN A 163 12.68 1.66 -31.91
N PHE A 164 13.97 1.99 -31.91
CA PHE A 164 14.86 1.77 -30.77
C PHE A 164 14.40 2.55 -29.53
N LEU A 165 14.06 3.83 -29.67
CA LEU A 165 13.60 4.67 -28.56
C LEU A 165 12.26 4.21 -27.99
N VAL A 166 11.33 3.76 -28.83
CA VAL A 166 10.05 3.18 -28.39
C VAL A 166 10.28 1.88 -27.60
N GLY A 167 11.21 1.03 -28.05
CA GLY A 167 11.61 -0.17 -27.32
C GLY A 167 12.19 0.16 -25.95
N LEU A 168 13.11 1.13 -25.87
CA LEU A 168 13.70 1.58 -24.61
C LEU A 168 12.66 2.21 -23.67
N GLY A 169 11.74 3.02 -24.22
CA GLY A 169 10.63 3.61 -23.48
C GLY A 169 9.69 2.56 -22.90
N SER A 170 9.36 1.54 -23.68
CA SER A 170 8.55 0.39 -23.24
C SER A 170 9.22 -0.37 -22.10
N LEU A 171 10.53 -0.61 -22.20
CA LEU A 171 11.30 -1.27 -21.14
C LEU A 171 11.34 -0.42 -19.86
N ALA A 172 11.59 0.89 -20.00
CA ALA A 172 11.57 1.81 -18.87
C ALA A 172 10.19 1.85 -18.19
N TRP A 173 9.10 1.88 -18.97
CA TRP A 173 7.74 1.79 -18.44
C TRP A 173 7.52 0.52 -17.62
N PHE A 174 7.92 -0.62 -18.17
CA PHE A 174 7.75 -1.92 -17.51
C PHE A 174 8.49 -1.96 -16.16
N ILE A 175 9.78 -1.57 -16.16
CA ILE A 175 10.61 -1.52 -14.95
C ILE A 175 9.99 -0.58 -13.91
N LEU A 176 9.59 0.62 -14.33
CA LEU A 176 9.02 1.62 -13.41
C LEU A 176 7.67 1.21 -12.85
N THR A 177 6.89 0.41 -13.57
CA THR A 177 5.65 -0.20 -13.05
C THR A 177 5.96 -1.19 -11.93
N ILE A 178 6.98 -2.04 -12.12
CA ILE A 178 7.43 -2.98 -11.09
C ILE A 178 7.96 -2.24 -9.86
N VAL A 179 8.83 -1.25 -10.06
CA VAL A 179 9.37 -0.43 -8.96
C VAL A 179 8.25 0.26 -8.20
N GLY A 180 7.26 0.83 -8.89
CA GLY A 180 6.09 1.44 -8.26
C GLY A 180 5.35 0.45 -7.36
N GLY A 181 5.08 -0.76 -7.86
CA GLY A 181 4.42 -1.82 -7.09
C GLY A 181 5.21 -2.26 -5.87
N VAL A 182 6.53 -2.51 -6.03
CA VAL A 182 7.41 -2.89 -4.91
C VAL A 182 7.48 -1.78 -3.86
N LYS A 183 7.60 -0.52 -4.28
CA LYS A 183 7.70 0.63 -3.37
C LYS A 183 6.38 0.86 -2.61
N ALA A 184 5.25 0.67 -3.27
CA ALA A 184 3.94 0.69 -2.64
C ALA A 184 3.78 -0.43 -1.59
N ALA A 185 4.22 -1.66 -1.91
CA ALA A 185 4.25 -2.77 -0.95
C ALA A 185 5.13 -2.47 0.27
N GLN A 186 6.26 -1.79 0.07
CA GLN A 186 7.18 -1.36 1.12
C GLN A 186 6.69 -0.15 1.94
N GLY A 187 5.59 0.50 1.52
CA GLY A 187 5.07 1.71 2.16
C GLY A 187 5.98 2.93 1.98
N GLU A 188 6.84 2.89 0.96
CA GLU A 188 7.67 4.02 0.59
C GLU A 188 6.85 5.00 -0.25
N ASP A 189 6.89 6.28 0.10
CA ASP A 189 6.25 7.35 -0.67
C ASP A 189 7.08 7.69 -1.92
N TRP A 190 7.18 6.71 -2.83
CA TRP A 190 7.92 6.86 -4.05
C TRP A 190 7.08 7.60 -5.10
N THR A 191 7.72 8.52 -5.81
CA THR A 191 7.15 9.19 -6.98
C THR A 191 7.94 8.79 -8.20
N ASN A 192 7.22 8.31 -9.21
CA ASN A 192 7.81 7.90 -10.47
C ASN A 192 8.64 9.05 -11.10
N PRO A 193 9.90 8.81 -11.52
CA PRO A 193 10.75 9.84 -12.10
C PRO A 193 10.16 10.48 -13.36
N VAL A 194 9.41 9.73 -14.18
CA VAL A 194 8.70 10.29 -15.35
C VAL A 194 7.67 11.31 -14.91
N LYS A 195 6.93 11.06 -13.83
CA LYS A 195 5.95 12.00 -13.27
C LYS A 195 6.59 13.24 -12.65
N LYS A 196 7.84 13.17 -12.18
CA LYS A 196 8.56 14.36 -11.69
C LYS A 196 8.86 15.33 -12.83
N VAL A 197 9.05 14.82 -14.04
CA VAL A 197 9.29 15.61 -15.25
C VAL A 197 7.96 16.04 -15.89
N ILE A 198 7.03 15.09 -16.04
CA ILE A 198 5.72 15.30 -16.67
C ILE A 198 4.65 15.40 -15.57
N LYS A 199 4.25 16.64 -15.26
CA LYS A 199 3.28 16.96 -14.20
C LYS A 199 1.83 16.80 -14.66
N LEU A 200 1.46 15.61 -15.12
CA LEU A 200 0.08 15.26 -15.45
C LEU A 200 -0.52 14.41 -14.33
N ASP A 201 -1.44 15.02 -13.58
CA ASP A 201 -2.15 14.37 -12.46
C ASP A 201 -3.67 14.44 -12.71
N VAL A 202 -4.22 13.39 -13.31
CA VAL A 202 -5.67 13.28 -13.57
C VAL A 202 -6.41 12.87 -12.29
N LEU A 203 -5.84 11.92 -11.55
CA LEU A 203 -6.34 11.52 -10.24
C LEU A 203 -5.49 12.14 -9.13
N PRO A 204 -6.12 12.68 -8.06
CA PRO A 204 -5.39 13.27 -6.94
C PRO A 204 -4.68 12.20 -6.11
N GLU A 205 -3.41 12.44 -5.79
CA GLU A 205 -2.54 11.52 -5.04
C GLU A 205 -2.49 11.87 -3.54
N LYS A 206 -3.66 12.08 -2.94
CA LYS A 206 -3.84 12.51 -1.55
C LYS A 206 -4.57 11.47 -0.71
#